data_AF-A0A1Q7M8C3-F1
#
_entry.id   AF-A0A1Q7M8C3-F1
#
_cell.length_a   1.000
_cell.length_b   1.000
_cell.length_c   1.000
_cell.angle_alpha   90.00
_cell.angle_beta   90.00
_cell.angle_gamma   90.00
#
_symmetry.space_group_name_H-M   'P 1'
#
loop_
_entity.id
_entity.type
_entity.pdbx_description
1 polymer ?
#
loop_
_entity_poly.entity_id
_entity_poly.type
_entity_poly.pdbx_seq_one_letter_code
_entity_poly.pdbx_strand_id
1 'polypeptide(L)'
;MAATAAAGAGEGFKARGFILPDGAVKIDEDRYRLPQPWDEAVKFYRRAYPPGKFPRRTLHSQTAVRAMHIENPERGEWEGVNLYEAGRGEVRVYILAAATPPPPPPPSKSKSP
;
A
#
# COMPACT_ATOMS: atom_id res chain seq x y z
N MET A 1 -9.47 29.39 14.99
CA MET A 1 -8.30 28.52 14.75
C MET A 1 -8.77 27.07 14.87
N ALA A 2 -8.81 26.32 13.78
CA ALA A 2 -9.16 24.91 13.83
C ALA A 2 -7.94 24.12 14.30
N ALA A 3 -8.05 23.46 15.46
CA ALA A 3 -7.05 22.53 15.93
C ALA A 3 -7.09 21.29 15.03
N THR A 4 -6.07 21.08 14.21
CA THR A 4 -5.83 19.82 13.53
C THR A 4 -5.45 18.81 14.59
N ALA A 5 -6.43 18.04 15.07
CA ALA A 5 -6.17 16.94 15.98
C ALA A 5 -5.30 15.91 15.26
N ALA A 6 -4.02 15.85 15.64
CA ALA A 6 -3.18 14.69 15.37
C ALA A 6 -3.69 13.54 16.25
N ALA A 7 -4.77 12.90 15.81
CA ALA A 7 -5.20 11.62 16.36
C ALA A 7 -4.06 10.63 16.11
N GLY A 8 -3.51 10.04 17.18
CA GLY A 8 -2.53 8.97 17.04
C GLY A 8 -3.13 7.88 16.16
N ALA A 9 -2.41 7.51 15.10
CA ALA A 9 -2.88 6.58 14.09
C ALA A 9 -3.11 5.17 14.69
N GLY A 10 -4.33 4.93 15.15
CA GLY A 10 -4.84 3.59 15.43
C GLY A 10 -4.97 2.79 14.12
N GLU A 11 -5.08 1.47 14.23
CA GLU A 11 -5.55 0.67 13.09
C GLU A 11 -6.99 1.07 12.76
N GLY A 12 -7.27 1.42 11.51
CA GLY A 12 -8.58 1.90 11.06
C GLY A 12 -9.38 0.80 10.36
N PHE A 13 -9.00 0.47 9.13
CA PHE A 13 -9.69 -0.55 8.31
C PHE A 13 -8.73 -1.29 7.39
N LYS A 14 -9.21 -2.37 6.76
CA LYS A 14 -8.44 -3.15 5.79
C LYS A 14 -8.95 -2.93 4.37
N ALA A 15 -8.03 -2.77 3.42
CA ALA A 15 -8.30 -2.74 1.98
C ALA A 15 -7.45 -3.81 1.29
N ARG A 16 -8.08 -4.76 0.58
CA ARG A 16 -7.41 -5.97 0.05
C ARG A 16 -6.59 -6.72 1.11
N GLY A 17 -7.06 -6.72 2.36
CA GLY A 17 -6.31 -7.27 3.51
C GLY A 17 -5.13 -6.42 4.02
N PHE A 18 -4.75 -5.33 3.35
CA PHE A 18 -3.76 -4.37 3.84
C PHE A 18 -4.37 -3.40 4.85
N ILE A 19 -3.68 -3.18 5.96
CA ILE A 19 -4.11 -2.35 7.09
C ILE A 19 -3.85 -0.88 6.79
N LEU A 20 -4.90 -0.07 6.87
CA LEU A 20 -4.84 1.38 6.78
C LEU A 20 -5.07 1.98 8.18
N PRO A 21 -4.38 3.09 8.52
CA PRO A 21 -4.61 3.78 9.78
C PRO A 21 -6.01 4.41 9.83
N ASP A 22 -6.50 4.65 11.03
CA ASP A 22 -7.73 5.43 11.22
C ASP A 22 -7.61 6.81 10.58
N GLY A 23 -8.71 7.31 10.01
CA GLY A 23 -8.75 8.56 9.25
C GLY A 23 -8.15 8.49 7.84
N ALA A 24 -7.70 7.34 7.36
CA ALA A 24 -7.32 7.18 5.95
C ALA A 24 -8.52 7.39 5.02
N VAL A 25 -8.32 8.13 3.93
CA VAL A 25 -9.38 8.49 2.96
C VAL A 25 -9.08 7.86 1.60
N LYS A 26 -10.04 7.13 1.03
CA LYS A 26 -9.92 6.63 -0.34
C LYS A 26 -9.97 7.80 -1.33
N ILE A 27 -8.97 7.88 -2.21
CA ILE A 27 -8.86 8.93 -3.23
C ILE A 27 -9.06 8.40 -4.65
N ASP A 28 -8.81 7.10 -4.85
CA ASP A 28 -8.99 6.40 -6.13
C ASP A 28 -9.08 4.88 -5.87
N GLU A 29 -9.20 4.07 -6.92
CA GLU A 29 -9.07 2.62 -6.84
C GLU A 29 -7.71 2.23 -6.26
N ASP A 30 -7.75 1.49 -5.14
CA ASP A 30 -6.59 1.06 -4.37
C ASP A 30 -5.64 2.17 -3.90
N ARG A 31 -6.08 3.43 -3.97
CA ARG A 31 -5.29 4.60 -3.55
C ARG A 31 -5.94 5.32 -2.38
N TYR A 32 -5.12 5.64 -1.39
CA TYR A 32 -5.57 6.25 -0.14
C TYR A 32 -4.65 7.40 0.25
N ARG A 33 -5.22 8.45 0.85
CA ARG A 33 -4.48 9.50 1.54
C ARG A 33 -4.50 9.21 3.04
N LEU A 34 -3.33 9.28 3.67
CA LEU A 34 -3.20 9.12 5.12
C LEU A 34 -3.40 10.45 5.84
N PRO A 35 -3.91 10.45 7.07
CA PRO A 35 -4.06 11.66 7.87
C PRO A 35 -2.73 12.10 8.52
N GLN A 36 -1.80 11.17 8.70
CA GLN A 36 -0.52 11.42 9.35
C GLN A 36 0.61 11.76 8.35
N PRO A 37 1.64 12.52 8.79
CA PRO A 37 2.82 12.81 7.97
C PRO A 37 3.73 11.58 7.80
N TRP A 38 4.72 11.70 6.92
CA TRP A 38 5.60 10.60 6.49
C TRP A 38 6.21 9.81 7.66
N ASP A 39 6.85 10.48 8.62
CA ASP A 39 7.58 9.79 9.69
C ASP A 39 6.64 8.98 10.60
N GLU A 40 5.43 9.48 10.85
CA GLU A 40 4.40 8.75 11.62
C GLU A 40 3.81 7.59 10.80
N ALA A 41 3.63 7.77 9.49
CA ALA A 41 3.18 6.69 8.61
C ALA A 41 4.20 5.54 8.57
N VAL A 42 5.49 5.86 8.44
CA VAL A 42 6.58 4.87 8.47
C VAL A 42 6.63 4.14 9.81
N LYS A 43 6.47 4.85 10.94
CA LYS A 43 6.40 4.23 12.28
C LYS A 43 5.21 3.27 12.39
N PHE A 44 4.02 3.70 11.96
CA PHE A 44 2.82 2.86 11.94
C PHE A 44 3.07 1.56 11.16
N TYR A 45 3.54 1.67 9.92
CA TYR A 45 3.79 0.50 9.09
C TYR A 45 4.98 -0.34 9.55
N ARG A 46 5.96 0.21 10.29
CA ARG A 46 7.00 -0.59 10.98
C ARG A 46 6.43 -1.50 12.05
N ARG A 47 5.37 -1.06 12.73
CA ARG A 47 4.67 -1.88 13.72
C ARG A 47 3.76 -2.91 13.05
N ALA A 48 2.95 -2.49 12.07
CA ALA A 48 1.98 -3.36 11.39
C ALA A 48 2.64 -4.41 10.48
N TYR A 49 3.72 -4.04 9.79
CA TYR A 49 4.45 -4.87 8.83
C TYR A 49 5.95 -4.87 9.14
N PRO A 50 6.41 -5.68 10.12
CA PRO A 50 7.80 -5.69 10.56
C PRO A 50 8.77 -5.98 9.40
N PRO A 51 9.90 -5.24 9.27
CA PRO A 51 10.84 -5.40 8.15
C PRO A 51 11.43 -6.80 7.98
N GLY A 52 11.56 -7.56 9.07
CA GLY A 52 12.06 -8.94 9.01
C GLY A 52 11.08 -9.93 8.34
N LYS A 53 9.80 -9.57 8.25
CA LYS A 53 8.76 -10.39 7.61
C LYS A 53 8.24 -9.76 6.31
N PHE A 54 8.22 -8.44 6.22
CA PHE A 54 7.75 -7.69 5.06
C PHE A 54 8.89 -6.83 4.53
N PRO A 55 9.67 -7.31 3.53
CA PRO A 55 10.79 -6.59 2.96
C PRO A 55 10.40 -5.21 2.46
N ARG A 56 11.33 -4.25 2.57
CA ARG A 56 11.11 -2.87 2.15
C ARG A 56 12.15 -2.46 1.13
N ARG A 57 11.72 -1.72 0.11
CA ARG A 57 12.62 -1.06 -0.83
C ARG A 57 12.37 0.43 -0.79
N THR A 58 13.41 1.21 -0.53
CA THR A 58 13.34 2.66 -0.75
C THR A 58 13.24 2.90 -2.24
N LEU A 59 12.16 3.52 -2.68
CA LEU A 59 12.02 3.91 -4.07
C LEU A 59 12.81 5.21 -4.22
N HIS A 60 14.01 5.12 -4.81
CA HIS A 60 14.78 6.32 -5.16
C HIS A 60 14.05 7.02 -6.31
N SER A 61 13.36 8.11 -5.99
CA SER A 61 12.85 9.06 -6.99
C SER A 61 13.93 10.11 -7.27
N GLN A 62 14.04 10.54 -8.53
CA GLN A 62 14.91 11.66 -8.93
C GLN A 62 14.40 13.02 -8.41
N THR A 63 13.18 13.04 -7.86
CA THR A 63 12.57 14.19 -7.19
C THR A 63 12.64 13.99 -5.68
N ALA A 64 12.71 15.07 -4.89
CA ALA A 64 12.89 15.08 -3.43
C ALA A 64 11.75 14.43 -2.60
N VAL A 65 10.97 13.56 -3.23
CA VAL A 65 9.80 12.88 -2.70
C VAL A 65 10.25 11.59 -2.02
N ARG A 66 9.99 11.49 -0.71
CA ARG A 66 10.23 10.27 0.06
C ARG A 66 9.27 9.18 -0.43
N ALA A 67 9.78 7.99 -0.71
CA ALA A 67 8.98 6.87 -1.17
C ALA A 67 9.53 5.52 -0.67
N MET A 68 8.61 4.61 -0.36
CA MET A 68 8.87 3.30 0.22
C MET A 68 7.91 2.29 -0.40
N HIS A 69 8.46 1.14 -0.77
CA HIS A 69 7.69 -0.03 -1.16
C HIS A 69 7.74 -1.07 -0.04
N ILE A 70 6.60 -1.69 0.27
CA ILE A 70 6.48 -2.84 1.19
C ILE A 70 6.02 -4.04 0.37
N GLU A 71 6.77 -5.15 0.43
CA GLU A 71 6.42 -6.40 -0.25
C GLU A 71 5.59 -7.31 0.66
N ASN A 72 4.62 -8.03 0.09
CA ASN A 72 3.86 -9.07 0.78
C ASN A 72 4.33 -10.48 0.37
N PRO A 73 5.20 -11.15 1.16
CA PRO A 73 5.61 -12.51 0.86
C PRO A 73 4.52 -13.55 1.16
N GLU A 74 3.46 -13.19 1.91
CA GLU A 74 2.43 -14.14 2.35
C GLU A 74 1.39 -14.46 1.26
N ARG A 75 1.52 -13.90 0.05
CA ARG A 75 0.65 -14.15 -1.11
C ARG A 75 -0.84 -14.06 -0.74
N GLY A 76 -1.32 -12.83 -0.53
CA GLY A 76 -2.72 -12.50 -0.28
C GLY A 76 -3.37 -11.75 -1.44
N GLU A 77 -4.42 -10.97 -1.15
CA GLU A 77 -5.10 -10.13 -2.15
C GLU A 77 -4.26 -8.93 -2.63
N TRP A 78 -3.12 -8.68 -1.98
CA TRP A 78 -2.14 -7.67 -2.34
C TRP A 78 -0.74 -8.29 -2.40
N GLU A 79 0.07 -7.84 -3.36
CA GLU A 79 1.46 -8.27 -3.56
C GLU A 79 2.47 -7.26 -3.01
N GLY A 80 2.09 -5.99 -2.98
CA GLY A 80 2.94 -4.93 -2.45
C GLY A 80 2.18 -3.64 -2.24
N VAL A 81 2.79 -2.70 -1.53
CA VAL A 81 2.23 -1.36 -1.29
C VAL A 81 3.30 -0.31 -1.53
N ASN A 82 2.92 0.72 -2.29
CA ASN A 82 3.71 1.93 -2.45
C ASN A 82 3.21 3.00 -1.50
N LEU A 83 4.13 3.53 -0.70
CA LEU A 83 3.94 4.68 0.15
C LEU A 83 4.81 5.82 -0.37
N TYR A 84 4.23 6.99 -0.60
CA TYR A 84 5.00 8.14 -1.08
C TYR A 84 4.45 9.45 -0.53
N GLU A 85 5.35 10.39 -0.30
CA GLU A 85 4.99 11.77 0.00
C GLU A 85 4.52 12.46 -1.29
N ALA A 86 3.49 13.28 -1.22
CA ALA A 86 3.00 14.10 -2.30
C ALA A 86 3.17 15.58 -1.94
N GLY A 87 2.70 16.48 -2.80
CA GLY A 87 2.79 17.91 -2.53
C GLY A 87 2.19 18.28 -1.17
N ARG A 88 2.81 19.24 -0.48
CA ARG A 88 2.37 19.78 0.83
C ARG A 88 2.37 18.75 1.98
N GLY A 89 3.23 17.73 1.92
CA GLY A 89 3.42 16.77 3.02
C GLY A 89 2.31 15.71 3.14
N GLU A 90 1.42 15.63 2.15
CA GLU A 90 0.42 14.56 2.09
C GLU A 90 1.09 13.21 1.88
N VAL A 91 0.70 12.18 2.62
CA VAL A 91 1.19 10.81 2.38
C VAL A 91 0.13 10.02 1.63
N ARG A 92 0.53 9.38 0.54
CA ARG A 92 -0.34 8.53 -0.28
C ARG A 92 0.11 7.08 -0.25
N VAL A 93 -0.89 6.21 -0.24
CA VAL A 93 -0.76 4.76 -0.32
C VAL A 93 -1.32 4.32 -1.66
N TYR A 94 -0.65 3.41 -2.34
CA TYR A 94 -1.18 2.65 -3.45
C TYR A 94 -0.97 1.15 -3.21
N ILE A 95 -2.06 0.39 -3.16
CA ILE A 95 -2.04 -1.05 -2.94
C ILE A 95 -1.96 -1.76 -4.29
N LEU A 96 -0.92 -2.57 -4.48
CA LEU A 96 -0.79 -3.42 -5.67
C LEU A 96 -1.58 -4.70 -5.42
N ALA A 97 -2.63 -4.90 -6.19
CA ALA A 97 -3.39 -6.15 -6.18
C ALA A 97 -2.49 -7.31 -6.63
N ALA A 98 -2.66 -8.48 -6.02
CA ALA A 98 -1.98 -9.67 -6.51
C ALA A 98 -2.42 -9.95 -7.96
N ALA A 99 -1.45 -10.17 -8.85
CA ALA A 99 -1.75 -10.58 -10.21
C ALA A 99 -2.66 -11.82 -10.19
N THR A 100 -3.87 -11.69 -10.73
CA THR A 100 -4.70 -12.88 -10.99
C THR A 100 -3.91 -13.75 -11.98
N PRO A 101 -3.65 -15.03 -11.68
CA PRO A 101 -2.97 -15.89 -12.65
C PRO A 101 -3.75 -15.84 -13.97
N PRO A 102 -3.08 -15.70 -15.13
CA PRO A 102 -3.77 -15.68 -16.41
C PRO A 102 -4.64 -16.95 -16.50
N PRO A 103 -5.87 -16.85 -17.04
CA PRO A 103 -6.71 -18.02 -17.20
C PRO A 103 -5.94 -19.09 -17.99
N PRO A 104 -6.07 -20.39 -17.64
CA PRO A 104 -5.39 -21.44 -18.36
C PRO A 104 -5.72 -21.33 -19.86
N PRO A 105 -4.75 -21.57 -20.75
CA PRO A 105 -5.00 -21.50 -22.18
C PRO A 105 -6.17 -22.42 -22.53
N PRO A 106 -7.10 -21.99 -23.41
CA PRO A 106 -8.25 -22.81 -23.78
C PRO A 106 -7.77 -24.16 -24.30
N PRO A 107 -8.46 -25.27 -23.96
CA PRO A 107 -8.03 -26.60 -24.40
C PRO A 107 -7.96 -26.60 -25.93
N SER A 108 -6.75 -26.82 -26.45
CA SER A 108 -6.51 -26.96 -27.87
C SER A 108 -7.39 -28.11 -28.36
N LYS A 109 -8.41 -27.80 -29.17
CA LYS A 109 -9.18 -28.83 -29.88
C LYS A 109 -8.23 -29.45 -30.89
N SER A 110 -7.53 -30.50 -30.48
CA SER A 110 -6.88 -31.44 -31.38
C SER A 110 -7.96 -31.97 -32.31
N LYS A 111 -7.86 -31.53 -33.56
CA LYS A 111 -8.71 -31.96 -34.65
C LYS A 111 -8.34 -33.40 -35.01
N SER A 112 -9.27 -34.30 -34.80
CA SER A 112 -9.41 -35.57 -35.51
C SER A 112 -10.92 -35.75 -35.77
N PRO A 113 -11.36 -36.37 -36.88
CA PRO A 113 -10.65 -37.25 -37.81
C PRO A 113 -10.16 -36.59 -39.10
#